data_AF-A0A1R1YBY4-F1
#
_entry.id   AF-A0A1R1YBY4-F1
#
_cell.length_a   1.000
_cell.length_b   1.000
_cell.length_c   1.000
_cell.angle_alpha   90.00
_cell.angle_beta   90.00
_cell.angle_gamma   90.00
#
_symmetry.space_group_name_H-M   'P 1'
#
loop_
_entity.id
_entity.type
_entity.pdbx_description
1 polymer ?
#
loop_
_entity_poly.entity_id
_entity_poly.type
_entity_poly.pdbx_seq_one_letter_code
_entity_poly.pdbx_strand_id
1 'polypeptide(L)'
;MFQLSIHPKNEHEKLSRAQAMKNLVAMAYSIKYYLLAKPNYFSEKMRSLVSPKILEIGGIDSSSPLDEKTWKISDSEMRSRGIFAKDTLNLPNTLAFEITNYLEFIDKSNMVQNVYVAMYTSVTNIFNAFVGCIRIQTTPIPHAYNSHLHMICALYLLSIPFSLNGEALVTFLVVQFIVTFMLLGVLSIAEEIENPFGSDKNDLPISAYCDNLYEHLTFVLSNEKEL
;
A
#
# COMPACT_ATOMS: atom_id res chain seq x y z
N MET A 1 -36.14 -27.61 0.91
CA MET A 1 -35.33 -27.12 -0.23
C MET A 1 -34.93 -25.69 0.11
N PHE A 2 -33.74 -25.52 0.70
CA PHE A 2 -33.24 -24.19 1.10
C PHE A 2 -32.91 -23.41 -0.17
N GLN A 3 -33.75 -22.44 -0.54
CA GLN A 3 -33.36 -21.44 -1.54
C GLN A 3 -32.29 -20.54 -0.90
N LEU A 4 -31.04 -20.95 -1.07
CA LEU A 4 -29.86 -20.18 -0.72
C LEU A 4 -29.66 -19.09 -1.77
N SER A 5 -30.61 -18.17 -1.88
CA SER A 5 -30.45 -17.04 -2.77
C SER A 5 -29.85 -15.88 -1.98
N ILE A 6 -28.53 -15.72 -2.12
CA ILE A 6 -27.79 -14.50 -1.74
C ILE A 6 -28.10 -13.38 -2.76
N HIS A 7 -29.08 -13.57 -3.65
CA HIS A 7 -29.48 -12.52 -4.58
C HIS A 7 -30.30 -11.48 -3.83
N PRO A 8 -29.92 -10.21 -3.96
CA PRO A 8 -30.64 -9.11 -3.34
C PRO A 8 -32.09 -9.12 -3.82
N LYS A 9 -33.04 -9.11 -2.87
CA LYS A 9 -34.47 -9.15 -3.17
C LYS A 9 -35.01 -7.76 -3.51
N ASN A 10 -34.33 -6.72 -3.00
CA ASN A 10 -34.70 -5.32 -3.14
C ASN A 10 -33.65 -4.53 -3.94
N GLU A 11 -34.08 -3.54 -4.71
CA GLU A 11 -33.20 -2.62 -5.44
C GLU A 11 -32.24 -1.86 -4.51
N HIS A 12 -32.67 -1.54 -3.30
CA HIS A 12 -31.80 -0.92 -2.28
C HIS A 12 -30.66 -1.86 -1.84
N GLU A 13 -30.92 -3.16 -1.68
CA GLU A 13 -29.90 -4.15 -1.32
C GLU A 13 -28.89 -4.36 -2.45
N LYS A 14 -29.33 -4.32 -3.71
CA LYS A 14 -28.46 -4.34 -4.90
C LYS A 14 -27.48 -3.17 -4.87
N LEU A 15 -27.98 -1.96 -4.62
CA LEU A 15 -27.16 -0.76 -4.55
C LEU A 15 -26.16 -0.81 -3.38
N SER A 16 -26.59 -1.23 -2.19
CA SER A 16 -25.70 -1.39 -1.03
C SER A 16 -24.61 -2.43 -1.27
N ARG A 17 -24.95 -3.56 -1.90
CA ARG A 17 -23.99 -4.60 -2.30
C ARG A 17 -22.97 -4.09 -3.31
N ALA A 18 -23.43 -3.45 -4.38
CA ALA A 18 -22.54 -2.86 -5.38
C ALA A 18 -21.62 -1.80 -4.75
N GLN A 19 -22.13 -0.99 -3.81
CA GLN A 19 -21.31 -0.02 -3.09
C GLN A 19 -20.27 -0.69 -2.18
N ALA A 20 -20.62 -1.78 -1.49
CA ALA A 20 -19.66 -2.54 -0.67
C ALA A 20 -18.52 -3.14 -1.53
N MET A 21 -18.83 -3.66 -2.72
CA MET A 21 -17.82 -4.13 -3.67
C MET A 21 -16.91 -3.01 -4.17
N LYS A 22 -17.47 -1.83 -4.46
CA LYS A 22 -16.67 -0.64 -4.80
C LYS A 22 -15.77 -0.19 -3.65
N ASN A 23 -16.29 -0.22 -2.41
CA ASN A 23 -15.53 0.12 -1.22
C ASN A 23 -14.33 -0.82 -0.98
N LEU A 24 -14.44 -2.11 -1.35
CA LEU A 24 -13.31 -3.06 -1.28
C LEU A 24 -12.17 -2.66 -2.22
N VAL A 25 -12.48 -2.30 -3.48
CA VAL A 25 -11.44 -1.84 -4.42
C VAL A 25 -10.92 -0.47 -4.04
N ALA A 26 -11.79 0.44 -3.58
CA ALA A 26 -11.37 1.73 -3.05
C ALA A 26 -10.43 1.57 -1.84
N MET A 27 -10.64 0.56 -1.01
CA MET A 27 -9.74 0.24 0.11
C MET A 27 -8.34 -0.11 -0.41
N ALA A 28 -8.22 -0.93 -1.46
CA ALA A 28 -6.92 -1.25 -2.07
C ALA A 28 -6.19 0.00 -2.58
N TYR A 29 -6.88 0.92 -3.26
CA TYR A 29 -6.29 2.21 -3.68
C TYR A 29 -5.90 3.08 -2.47
N SER A 30 -6.75 3.14 -1.43
CA SER A 30 -6.44 3.89 -0.23
C SER A 30 -5.19 3.35 0.48
N ILE A 31 -5.02 2.02 0.52
CA ILE A 31 -3.82 1.38 1.08
C ILE A 31 -2.58 1.79 0.29
N LYS A 32 -2.63 1.73 -1.05
CA LYS A 32 -1.53 2.19 -1.92
C LYS A 32 -1.11 3.62 -1.54
N TYR A 33 -2.06 4.55 -1.52
CA TYR A 33 -1.74 5.95 -1.25
C TYR A 33 -1.31 6.19 0.18
N TYR A 34 -1.83 5.42 1.13
CA TYR A 34 -1.35 5.43 2.51
C TYR A 34 0.12 4.97 2.61
N LEU A 35 0.49 3.89 1.91
CA LEU A 35 1.87 3.39 1.85
C LEU A 35 2.83 4.30 1.06
N LEU A 36 2.32 5.18 0.20
CA LEU A 36 3.11 6.20 -0.53
C LEU A 36 3.18 7.55 0.19
N ALA A 37 2.73 7.61 1.45
CA ALA A 37 2.65 8.83 2.24
C ALA A 37 1.70 9.92 1.70
N LYS A 38 0.63 9.50 1.01
CA LYS A 38 -0.42 10.35 0.43
C LYS A 38 -1.80 10.00 1.00
N PRO A 39 -2.03 10.08 2.33
CA PRO A 39 -3.25 9.55 2.96
C PRO A 39 -4.57 10.18 2.49
N ASN A 40 -4.54 11.44 2.05
CA ASN A 40 -5.73 12.18 1.58
C ASN A 40 -5.79 12.31 0.05
N TYR A 41 -5.01 11.53 -0.69
CA TYR A 41 -5.03 11.59 -2.15
C TYR A 41 -6.11 10.67 -2.74
N PHE A 42 -6.92 11.24 -3.64
CA PHE A 42 -8.00 10.52 -4.32
C PHE A 42 -7.76 10.54 -5.83
N SER A 43 -7.35 9.40 -6.36
CA SER A 43 -7.27 9.15 -7.81
C SER A 43 -8.62 9.27 -8.49
N GLU A 44 -8.67 9.62 -9.78
CA GLU A 44 -9.89 9.69 -10.57
C GLU A 44 -10.70 8.38 -10.48
N LYS A 45 -10.03 7.23 -10.63
CA LYS A 45 -10.68 5.91 -10.51
C LYS A 45 -11.28 5.70 -9.13
N MET A 46 -10.60 6.13 -8.07
CA MET A 46 -11.04 5.98 -6.69
C MET A 46 -12.23 6.91 -6.37
N ARG A 47 -12.24 8.14 -6.88
CA ARG A 47 -13.39 9.06 -6.76
C ARG A 47 -14.67 8.47 -7.36
N SER A 48 -14.55 7.69 -8.44
CA SER A 48 -15.70 7.01 -9.07
C SER A 48 -16.26 5.84 -8.25
N LEU A 49 -15.49 5.30 -7.30
CA LEU A 49 -15.85 4.13 -6.50
C LEU A 49 -16.41 4.50 -5.13
N VAL A 50 -15.89 5.56 -4.52
CA VAL A 50 -16.17 5.92 -3.13
C VAL A 50 -17.53 6.61 -2.99
N SER A 51 -18.24 6.31 -1.91
CA SER A 51 -19.53 6.95 -1.56
C SER A 51 -19.37 8.44 -1.28
N PRO A 52 -20.34 9.31 -1.64
CA PRO A 52 -20.28 10.76 -1.40
C PRO A 52 -20.01 11.13 0.06
N LYS A 53 -20.51 10.34 1.01
CA LYS A 53 -20.26 10.51 2.46
C LYS A 53 -18.77 10.49 2.81
N ILE A 54 -17.98 9.62 2.17
CA ILE A 54 -16.54 9.49 2.45
C ILE A 54 -15.75 10.60 1.75
N LEU A 55 -16.22 11.07 0.59
CA LEU A 55 -15.62 12.22 -0.10
C LEU A 55 -15.74 13.50 0.75
N GLU A 56 -16.88 13.68 1.43
CA GLU A 56 -17.10 14.78 2.40
C GLU A 56 -16.20 14.64 3.64
N ILE A 57 -16.13 13.44 4.25
CA ILE A 57 -15.26 13.19 5.42
C ILE A 57 -13.78 13.36 5.07
N GLY A 58 -13.39 13.00 3.84
CA GLY A 58 -12.03 13.15 3.32
C GLY A 58 -11.61 14.58 3.01
N GLY A 59 -12.51 15.56 3.15
CA GLY A 59 -12.21 16.96 2.86
C GLY A 59 -11.82 17.21 1.40
N ILE A 60 -12.42 16.47 0.47
CA ILE A 60 -12.20 16.68 -0.97
C ILE A 60 -12.98 17.94 -1.38
N ASP A 61 -12.42 19.10 -1.05
CA ASP A 61 -12.74 20.31 -1.78
C ASP A 61 -12.24 20.13 -3.22
N SER A 62 -12.92 20.74 -4.20
CA SER A 62 -12.54 20.75 -5.63
C SER A 62 -11.10 21.22 -5.92
N SER A 63 -10.34 21.60 -4.89
CA SER A 63 -8.94 22.03 -4.86
C SER A 63 -7.93 20.91 -4.57
N SER A 64 -8.36 19.68 -4.21
CA SER A 64 -7.40 18.60 -3.94
C SER A 64 -6.67 18.21 -5.24
N PRO A 65 -5.33 18.17 -5.25
CA PRO A 65 -4.58 17.91 -6.49
C PRO A 65 -5.00 16.59 -7.12
N LEU A 66 -5.43 16.64 -8.39
CA LEU A 66 -5.71 15.47 -9.23
C LEU A 66 -4.41 14.79 -9.69
N ASP A 67 -3.32 15.53 -9.71
CA ASP A 67 -2.02 15.05 -10.13
C ASP A 67 -1.19 14.52 -8.96
N GLU A 68 -0.81 13.26 -9.06
CA GLU A 68 0.01 12.53 -8.08
C GLU A 68 1.37 13.20 -7.78
N LYS A 69 1.85 14.03 -8.72
CA LYS A 69 3.13 14.76 -8.67
C LYS A 69 3.09 16.04 -7.85
N THR A 70 1.90 16.58 -7.58
CA THR A 70 1.71 17.87 -6.90
C THR A 70 1.71 17.72 -5.38
N TRP A 71 1.75 16.48 -4.88
CA TRP A 71 1.78 16.17 -3.46
C TRP A 71 3.17 16.42 -2.87
N LYS A 72 3.22 17.23 -1.81
CA LYS A 72 4.49 17.77 -1.26
C LYS A 72 4.96 17.13 0.04
N ILE A 73 4.15 16.28 0.68
CA ILE A 73 4.56 15.64 1.93
C ILE A 73 5.54 14.53 1.59
N SER A 74 6.75 14.59 2.15
CA SER A 74 7.75 13.55 1.96
C SER A 74 7.49 12.33 2.85
N ASP A 75 7.89 11.15 2.39
CA ASP A 75 7.84 9.89 3.17
C ASP A 75 8.45 10.06 4.57
N SER A 76 9.57 10.78 4.68
CA SER A 76 10.24 11.07 5.95
C SER A 76 9.36 11.90 6.89
N GLU A 77 8.57 12.82 6.36
CA GLU A 77 7.71 13.71 7.13
C GLU A 77 6.44 13.01 7.61
N MET A 78 5.90 12.07 6.81
CA MET A 78 4.83 11.20 7.30
C MET A 78 5.33 10.22 8.37
N ARG A 79 6.52 9.63 8.16
CA ARG A 79 7.15 8.75 9.16
C ARG A 79 7.38 9.47 10.50
N SER A 80 7.75 10.75 10.48
CA SER A 80 7.99 11.55 11.70
C SER A 80 6.70 12.02 12.38
N ARG A 81 5.63 12.32 11.63
CA ARG A 81 4.32 12.71 12.17
C ARG A 81 3.57 11.56 12.86
N GLY A 82 4.01 10.32 12.63
CA GLY A 82 3.34 9.14 13.12
C GLY A 82 2.09 8.81 12.30
N ILE A 83 1.80 7.51 12.19
CA ILE A 83 0.75 6.85 11.39
C ILE A 83 -0.66 7.37 11.73
N PHE A 84 -0.82 8.07 12.86
CA PHE A 84 -2.09 8.53 13.42
C PHE A 84 -2.03 10.01 13.80
N ALA A 85 -1.47 10.86 12.94
CA ALA A 85 -1.61 12.30 13.12
C ALA A 85 -3.12 12.62 13.26
N LYS A 86 -3.49 13.26 14.37
CA LYS A 86 -4.88 13.49 14.82
C LYS A 86 -5.76 14.19 13.76
N ASP A 87 -5.12 14.86 12.81
CA ASP A 87 -5.75 15.64 11.75
C ASP A 87 -5.75 14.90 10.38
N THR A 88 -5.30 13.64 10.31
CA THR A 88 -5.28 12.84 9.07
C THR A 88 -6.33 11.74 9.11
N LEU A 89 -7.14 11.65 8.06
CA LEU A 89 -8.12 10.58 7.92
C LEU A 89 -7.39 9.29 7.54
N ASN A 90 -7.47 8.25 8.37
CA ASN A 90 -7.05 6.91 7.97
C ASN A 90 -8.12 6.29 7.08
N LEU A 91 -8.06 6.65 5.79
CA LEU A 91 -9.04 6.26 4.80
C LEU A 91 -9.21 4.73 4.64
N PRO A 92 -8.13 3.90 4.64
CA PRO A 92 -8.28 2.45 4.68
C PRO A 92 -9.13 1.95 5.86
N ASN A 93 -8.95 2.54 7.05
CA ASN A 93 -9.70 2.16 8.23
C ASN A 93 -11.17 2.59 8.14
N THR A 94 -11.45 3.79 7.63
CA THR A 94 -12.81 4.26 7.37
C THR A 94 -13.55 3.35 6.38
N LEU A 95 -12.88 2.93 5.31
CA LEU A 95 -13.44 2.01 4.32
C LEU A 95 -13.69 0.62 4.92
N ALA A 96 -12.77 0.11 5.75
CA ALA A 96 -12.94 -1.15 6.47
C ALA A 96 -14.16 -1.11 7.41
N PHE A 97 -14.36 0.00 8.11
CA PHE A 97 -15.53 0.21 8.97
C PHE A 97 -16.83 0.20 8.15
N GLU A 98 -16.89 0.91 7.02
CA GLU A 98 -18.07 0.92 6.13
C GLU A 98 -18.38 -0.48 5.54
N ILE A 99 -17.35 -1.26 5.19
CA ILE A 99 -17.53 -2.66 4.74
C ILE A 99 -18.09 -3.53 5.88
N THR A 100 -17.60 -3.34 7.10
CA THR A 100 -18.07 -4.08 8.28
C THR A 100 -19.51 -3.71 8.63
N ASN A 101 -19.86 -2.43 8.59
CA ASN A 101 -21.23 -1.96 8.77
C ASN A 101 -22.19 -2.58 7.73
N TYR A 102 -21.73 -2.71 6.48
CA TYR A 102 -22.52 -3.39 5.46
C TYR A 102 -22.77 -4.86 5.83
N LEU A 103 -21.76 -5.59 6.31
CA LEU A 103 -21.95 -6.97 6.78
C LEU A 103 -22.93 -7.07 7.95
N GLU A 104 -22.92 -6.10 8.86
CA GLU A 104 -23.87 -6.05 9.99
C GLU A 104 -25.31 -5.77 9.56
N PHE A 105 -25.49 -4.98 8.50
CA PHE A 105 -26.80 -4.64 7.94
C PHE A 105 -27.44 -5.82 7.18
N ILE A 106 -26.65 -6.79 6.72
CA ILE A 106 -27.19 -7.97 6.04
C ILE A 106 -28.02 -8.80 7.03
N ASP A 107 -29.22 -9.20 6.60
CA ASP A 107 -30.15 -9.97 7.40
C ASP A 107 -29.60 -11.36 7.76
N LYS A 108 -29.19 -11.51 9.03
CA LYS A 108 -28.65 -12.74 9.61
C LYS A 108 -29.63 -13.91 9.56
N SER A 109 -30.94 -13.66 9.43
CA SER A 109 -31.96 -14.71 9.38
C SER A 109 -32.04 -15.43 8.02
N ASN A 110 -31.55 -14.79 6.95
CA ASN A 110 -31.52 -15.35 5.60
C ASN A 110 -30.16 -15.98 5.21
N MET A 111 -29.16 -15.96 6.11
CA MET A 111 -27.83 -16.50 5.85
C MET A 111 -27.48 -17.66 6.77
N VAL A 112 -26.76 -18.64 6.22
CA VAL A 112 -26.12 -19.67 7.03
C VAL A 112 -25.02 -19.02 7.86
N GLN A 113 -25.04 -19.23 9.18
CA GLN A 113 -24.08 -18.64 10.12
C GLN A 113 -22.61 -18.82 9.68
N ASN A 114 -22.26 -19.98 9.14
CA ASN A 114 -20.91 -20.26 8.65
C ASN A 114 -20.47 -19.33 7.49
N VAL A 115 -21.39 -18.91 6.62
CA VAL A 115 -21.09 -18.00 5.51
C VAL A 115 -20.80 -16.60 6.02
N TYR A 116 -21.60 -16.12 6.99
CA TYR A 116 -21.38 -14.83 7.64
C TYR A 116 -20.01 -14.78 8.34
N VAL A 117 -19.68 -15.83 9.10
CA VAL A 117 -18.37 -15.94 9.77
C VAL A 117 -17.25 -15.91 8.74
N ALA A 118 -17.37 -16.67 7.65
CA ALA A 118 -16.36 -16.68 6.58
C ALA A 118 -16.15 -15.30 5.95
N MET A 119 -17.23 -14.57 5.64
CA MET A 119 -17.14 -13.20 5.09
C MET A 119 -16.45 -12.24 6.07
N TYR A 120 -16.83 -12.27 7.35
CA TYR A 120 -16.22 -11.44 8.37
C TYR A 120 -14.72 -11.75 8.54
N THR A 121 -14.34 -13.03 8.51
CA THR A 121 -12.94 -13.46 8.51
C THR A 121 -12.20 -12.96 7.27
N SER A 122 -12.79 -12.99 6.08
CA SER A 122 -12.17 -12.44 4.87
C SER A 122 -11.89 -10.94 4.99
N VAL A 123 -12.83 -10.15 5.52
CA VAL A 123 -12.63 -8.71 5.77
C VAL A 123 -11.53 -8.49 6.81
N THR A 124 -11.54 -9.26 7.90
CA THR A 124 -10.50 -9.22 8.93
C THR A 124 -9.11 -9.53 8.36
N ASN A 125 -9.02 -10.49 7.44
CA ASN A 125 -7.76 -10.85 6.78
C ASN A 125 -7.22 -9.71 5.89
N ILE A 126 -8.09 -8.98 5.18
CA ILE A 126 -7.69 -7.78 4.41
C ILE A 126 -7.12 -6.72 5.36
N PHE A 127 -7.79 -6.48 6.48
CA PHE A 127 -7.32 -5.52 7.48
C PHE A 127 -5.99 -5.94 8.12
N ASN A 128 -5.83 -7.22 8.46
CA ASN A 128 -4.57 -7.76 8.98
C ASN A 128 -3.42 -7.63 7.96
N ALA A 129 -3.70 -7.86 6.68
CA ALA A 129 -2.73 -7.64 5.61
C ALA A 129 -2.31 -6.17 5.52
N PHE A 130 -3.26 -5.24 5.59
CA PHE A 130 -2.99 -3.80 5.65
C PHE A 130 -2.10 -3.41 6.84
N VAL A 131 -2.42 -3.88 8.04
CA VAL A 131 -1.60 -3.66 9.24
C VAL A 131 -0.20 -4.26 9.06
N GLY A 132 -0.09 -5.41 8.39
CA GLY A 132 1.18 -6.00 8.00
C GLY A 132 2.02 -5.08 7.10
N CYS A 133 1.40 -4.46 6.09
CA CYS A 133 2.06 -3.48 5.22
C CYS A 133 2.49 -2.22 5.99
N ILE A 134 1.64 -1.71 6.89
CA ILE A 134 2.01 -0.60 7.78
C ILE A 134 3.25 -0.97 8.58
N ARG A 135 3.30 -2.16 9.19
CA ARG A 135 4.46 -2.59 9.98
C ARG A 135 5.73 -2.56 9.13
N ILE A 136 5.71 -3.15 7.94
CA ILE A 136 6.87 -3.13 7.02
C ILE A 136 7.32 -1.71 6.71
N GLN A 137 6.38 -0.81 6.41
CA GLN A 137 6.69 0.59 6.09
C GLN A 137 7.21 1.39 7.29
N THR A 138 6.73 1.08 8.49
CA THR A 138 6.91 1.91 9.71
C THR A 138 8.01 1.41 10.62
N THR A 139 8.53 0.21 10.37
CA THR A 139 9.72 -0.32 11.02
C THR A 139 10.91 -0.33 10.06
N PRO A 140 11.35 0.83 9.53
CA PRO A 140 12.57 0.87 8.74
C PRO A 140 13.78 0.52 9.61
N ILE A 141 14.88 0.17 8.97
CA ILE A 141 16.14 -0.06 9.67
C ILE A 141 16.55 1.26 10.33
N PRO A 142 17.07 1.26 11.57
CA PRO A 142 17.46 2.49 12.23
C PRO A 142 18.42 3.32 11.37
N HIS A 143 18.10 4.60 11.13
CA HIS A 143 18.90 5.47 10.26
C HIS A 143 20.39 5.52 10.66
N ALA A 144 20.68 5.49 11.96
CA ALA A 144 22.05 5.44 12.47
C ALA A 144 22.80 4.20 11.98
N TYR A 145 22.14 3.04 11.90
CA TYR A 145 22.74 1.80 11.40
C TYR A 145 23.13 1.94 9.93
N ASN A 146 22.22 2.42 9.07
CA ASN A 146 22.51 2.60 7.64
C ASN A 146 23.66 3.62 7.42
N SER A 147 23.62 4.75 8.15
CA SER A 147 24.71 5.75 8.12
C SER A 147 26.07 5.17 8.55
N HIS A 148 26.09 4.36 9.62
CA HIS A 148 27.33 3.72 10.08
C HIS A 148 27.86 2.69 9.07
N LEU A 149 26.98 1.96 8.38
CA LEU A 149 27.37 0.97 7.40
C LEU A 149 28.08 1.62 6.20
N HIS A 150 27.58 2.78 5.74
CA HIS A 150 28.26 3.61 4.74
C HIS A 150 29.65 4.09 5.20
N MET A 151 29.75 4.58 6.44
CA MET A 151 31.03 5.04 7.01
C MET A 151 32.06 3.92 7.09
N ILE A 152 31.67 2.74 7.57
CA ILE A 152 32.55 1.58 7.69
C ILE A 152 32.99 1.09 6.30
N CYS A 153 32.08 1.01 5.33
CA CYS A 153 32.42 0.63 3.97
C CYS A 153 33.41 1.63 3.34
N ALA A 154 33.19 2.94 3.52
CA ALA A 154 34.10 3.97 3.04
C ALA A 154 35.50 3.87 3.70
N LEU A 155 35.55 3.69 5.01
CA LEU A 155 36.82 3.52 5.74
C LEU A 155 37.55 2.25 5.30
N TYR A 156 36.84 1.15 5.06
CA TYR A 156 37.40 -0.08 4.55
C TYR A 156 38.03 0.12 3.17
N LEU A 157 37.29 0.71 2.23
CA LEU A 157 37.78 1.01 0.88
C LEU A 157 38.99 1.95 0.88
N LEU A 158 39.05 2.90 1.82
CA LEU A 158 40.19 3.80 2.01
C LEU A 158 41.40 3.09 2.66
N SER A 159 41.17 2.01 3.40
CA SER A 159 42.24 1.25 4.06
C SER A 159 42.95 0.26 3.13
N ILE A 160 42.26 -0.26 2.10
CA ILE A 160 42.83 -1.19 1.11
C ILE A 160 44.15 -0.71 0.48
N PRO A 161 44.33 0.55 0.03
CA PRO A 161 45.62 1.02 -0.52
C PRO A 161 46.82 0.86 0.43
N PHE A 162 46.60 0.83 1.74
CA PHE A 162 47.66 0.66 2.73
C PHE A 162 47.96 -0.82 3.03
N SER A 163 47.13 -1.75 2.57
CA SER A 163 47.23 -3.18 2.89
C SER A 163 48.13 -3.97 1.92
N LEU A 164 48.29 -3.51 0.68
CA LEU A 164 49.04 -4.23 -0.36
C LEU A 164 50.47 -3.66 -0.48
N ASN A 165 51.34 -4.03 0.45
CA ASN A 165 52.76 -3.69 0.37
C ASN A 165 53.49 -4.64 -0.60
N GLY A 166 54.05 -4.10 -1.68
CA GLY A 166 54.94 -4.84 -2.59
C GLY A 166 54.29 -5.42 -3.85
N GLU A 167 53.02 -5.11 -4.13
CA GLU A 167 52.35 -5.54 -5.37
C GLU A 167 52.51 -4.54 -6.53
N ALA A 168 52.36 -5.04 -7.77
CA ALA A 168 52.32 -4.21 -8.96
C ALA A 168 51.07 -3.31 -8.93
N LEU A 169 51.25 -2.03 -9.26
CA LEU A 169 50.20 -1.00 -9.22
C LEU A 169 48.96 -1.39 -10.06
N VAL A 170 49.16 -2.13 -11.16
CA VAL A 170 48.07 -2.65 -12.01
C VAL A 170 47.22 -3.69 -11.27
N THR A 171 47.84 -4.67 -10.61
CA THR A 171 47.14 -5.70 -9.83
C THR A 171 46.34 -5.05 -8.71
N PHE A 172 46.95 -4.10 -8.01
CA PHE A 172 46.31 -3.31 -6.97
C PHE A 172 45.04 -2.60 -7.47
N LEU A 173 45.13 -1.86 -8.59
CA LEU A 173 43.99 -1.12 -9.13
C LEU A 173 42.84 -2.04 -9.54
N VAL A 174 43.15 -3.19 -10.12
CA VAL A 174 42.14 -4.19 -10.51
C VAL A 174 41.44 -4.75 -9.28
N VAL A 175 42.18 -5.14 -8.24
CA VAL A 175 41.60 -5.65 -6.99
C VAL A 175 40.76 -4.58 -6.29
N GLN A 176 41.28 -3.35 -6.17
CA GLN A 176 40.56 -2.22 -5.58
C GLN A 176 39.24 -1.96 -6.31
N PHE A 177 39.26 -1.96 -7.64
CA PHE A 177 38.07 -1.74 -8.45
C PHE A 177 37.02 -2.82 -8.21
N ILE A 178 37.44 -4.10 -8.25
CA ILE A 178 36.53 -5.23 -8.05
C ILE A 178 35.89 -5.17 -6.65
N VAL A 179 36.69 -4.96 -5.60
CA VAL A 179 36.18 -4.91 -4.21
C VAL A 179 35.25 -3.71 -4.02
N THR A 180 35.61 -2.54 -4.56
CA THR A 180 34.77 -1.34 -4.52
C THR A 180 33.43 -1.57 -5.20
N PHE A 181 33.46 -2.15 -6.41
CA PHE A 181 32.25 -2.48 -7.16
C PHE A 181 31.35 -3.46 -6.40
N MET A 182 31.92 -4.51 -5.80
CA MET A 182 31.13 -5.47 -5.01
C MET A 182 30.50 -4.83 -3.77
N LEU A 183 31.28 -4.10 -2.98
CA LEU A 183 30.80 -3.55 -1.70
C LEU A 183 29.79 -2.41 -1.91
N LEU A 184 30.09 -1.46 -2.80
CA LEU A 184 29.14 -0.39 -3.11
C LEU A 184 27.92 -0.92 -3.85
N GLY A 185 28.09 -1.92 -4.74
CA GLY A 185 26.98 -2.56 -5.43
C GLY A 185 25.99 -3.22 -4.48
N VAL A 186 26.48 -4.00 -3.51
CA VAL A 186 25.62 -4.61 -2.48
C VAL A 186 24.94 -3.55 -1.63
N LEU A 187 25.64 -2.46 -1.29
CA LEU A 187 25.07 -1.37 -0.49
C LEU A 187 23.92 -0.67 -1.22
N SER A 188 24.09 -0.33 -2.50
CA SER A 188 23.02 0.28 -3.30
C SER A 188 21.84 -0.67 -3.51
N ILE A 189 22.09 -1.98 -3.67
CA ILE A 189 20.99 -2.96 -3.74
C ILE A 189 20.23 -3.01 -2.41
N ALA A 190 20.93 -2.96 -1.28
CA ALA A 190 20.31 -2.97 0.04
C ALA A 190 19.39 -1.76 0.26
N GLU A 191 19.77 -0.58 -0.24
CA GLU A 191 18.94 0.63 -0.19
C GLU A 191 17.67 0.49 -1.05
N GLU A 192 17.80 -0.03 -2.28
CA GLU A 192 16.66 -0.24 -3.18
C GLU A 192 15.63 -1.23 -2.61
N ILE A 193 16.07 -2.28 -1.90
CA ILE A 193 15.15 -3.26 -1.30
C ILE A 193 14.58 -2.84 0.07
N GLU A 194 15.09 -1.77 0.67
CA GLU A 194 14.66 -1.31 2.00
C GLU A 194 13.22 -0.76 1.97
N ASN A 195 12.80 -0.13 0.87
CA ASN A 195 11.50 0.51 0.73
C ASN A 195 10.64 -0.09 -0.40
N PRO A 196 10.13 -1.33 -0.27
CA PRO A 196 9.48 -2.06 -1.38
C PRO A 196 8.17 -1.44 -1.89
N PHE A 197 7.62 -0.45 -1.19
CA PHE A 197 6.38 0.26 -1.55
C PHE A 197 6.63 1.64 -2.16
N GLY A 198 7.89 1.98 -2.46
CA GLY A 198 8.27 3.28 -2.99
C GLY A 198 7.85 3.49 -4.45
N SER A 199 8.63 4.28 -5.16
CA SER A 199 8.41 4.61 -6.58
C SER A 199 9.63 4.30 -7.45
N ASP A 200 10.57 3.52 -6.94
CA ASP A 200 11.77 3.10 -7.65
C ASP A 200 11.44 1.99 -8.65
N LYS A 201 12.36 1.73 -9.59
CA LYS A 201 12.11 0.79 -10.69
C LYS A 201 11.95 -0.65 -10.21
N ASN A 202 12.56 -0.99 -9.08
CA ASN A 202 12.57 -2.33 -8.52
C ASN A 202 11.50 -2.52 -7.43
N ASP A 203 10.70 -1.49 -7.15
CA ASP A 203 9.61 -1.55 -6.18
C ASP A 203 8.42 -2.36 -6.71
N LEU A 204 7.53 -2.72 -5.79
CA LEU A 204 6.33 -3.46 -6.11
C LEU A 204 5.42 -2.61 -7.02
N PRO A 205 4.88 -3.18 -8.13
CA PRO A 205 3.98 -2.46 -9.03
C PRO A 205 2.55 -2.38 -8.45
N ILE A 206 2.38 -1.71 -7.30
CA ILE A 206 1.11 -1.62 -6.56
C ILE A 206 0.01 -1.01 -7.43
N SER A 207 0.36 -0.02 -8.27
CA SER A 207 -0.57 0.57 -9.23
C SER A 207 -1.21 -0.46 -10.15
N ALA A 208 -0.41 -1.40 -10.68
CA ALA A 208 -0.90 -2.45 -11.56
C ALA A 208 -1.83 -3.42 -10.83
N TYR A 209 -1.53 -3.76 -9.57
CA TYR A 209 -2.42 -4.58 -8.75
C TYR A 209 -3.77 -3.89 -8.49
N CYS A 210 -3.77 -2.61 -8.14
CA CYS A 210 -5.00 -1.85 -7.94
C CYS A 210 -5.82 -1.71 -9.23
N ASP A 211 -5.15 -1.45 -10.36
CA ASP A 211 -5.81 -1.32 -11.66
C ASP A 211 -6.42 -2.64 -12.13
N ASN A 212 -5.72 -3.76 -11.93
CA ASN A 212 -6.27 -5.07 -12.21
C ASN A 212 -7.53 -5.36 -11.35
N LEU A 213 -7.49 -5.06 -10.05
CA LEU A 213 -8.67 -5.18 -9.17
C LEU A 213 -9.85 -4.30 -9.64
N TYR A 214 -9.56 -3.09 -10.11
CA TYR A 214 -10.56 -2.19 -10.67
C TYR A 214 -11.22 -2.80 -11.91
N GLU A 215 -10.41 -3.28 -12.86
CA GLU A 215 -10.91 -3.92 -14.09
C GLU A 215 -11.77 -5.14 -13.77
N HIS A 216 -11.30 -6.02 -12.87
CA HIS A 216 -12.08 -7.17 -12.42
C HIS A 216 -13.42 -6.77 -11.78
N LEU A 217 -13.44 -5.73 -10.94
CA LEU A 217 -14.68 -5.23 -10.37
C LEU A 217 -15.63 -4.69 -11.44
N THR A 218 -15.11 -3.90 -12.39
CA THR A 218 -15.95 -3.35 -13.47
C THR A 218 -16.55 -4.46 -14.34
N PHE A 219 -15.80 -5.53 -14.59
CA PHE A 219 -16.26 -6.71 -15.31
C PHE A 219 -17.38 -7.46 -14.56
N VAL A 220 -17.23 -7.64 -13.24
CA VAL A 220 -18.27 -8.28 -12.41
C VAL A 220 -19.54 -7.44 -12.39
N LEU A 221 -19.41 -6.12 -12.22
CA LEU A 221 -20.55 -5.19 -12.18
C LEU A 221 -21.24 -5.04 -13.54
N SER A 222 -20.52 -5.19 -14.67
CA SER A 222 -21.17 -5.19 -15.99
C SER A 222 -22.00 -6.44 -16.20
N ASN A 223 -21.49 -7.61 -15.81
CA ASN A 223 -22.22 -8.87 -15.95
C ASN A 223 -23.43 -8.99 -15.00
N GLU A 224 -23.37 -8.39 -13.81
CA GLU A 224 -24.49 -8.41 -12.86
C GLU A 224 -25.69 -7.58 -13.37
N LYS A 225 -25.50 -6.68 -14.35
CA LYS A 225 -26.60 -5.93 -15.00
C LYS A 225 -27.30 -6.71 -16.12
N GLU A 226 -26.70 -7.80 -16.60
CA GLU A 226 -27.24 -8.64 -17.68
C GLU A 226 -28.06 -9.85 -17.16
N LEU A 227 -28.08 -10.07 -15.84
CA LEU A 227 -28.83 -11.11 -15.13
C LEU A 227 -30.09 -10.55 -14.45
#